data_AF-S4XYZ2-F1
#
_entry.id   AF-S4XYZ2-F1
#
_cell.length_a   1.000
_cell.length_b   1.000
_cell.length_c   1.000
_cell.angle_alpha   90.00
_cell.angle_beta   90.00
_cell.angle_gamma   90.00
#
_symmetry.space_group_name_H-M   'P 1'
#
loop_
_entity.id
_entity.type
_entity.pdbx_description
1 polymer ?
#
loop_
_entity_poly.entity_id
_entity_poly.type
_entity_poly.pdbx_seq_one_letter_code
_entity_poly.pdbx_strand_id
1 'polypeptide(L)'
;MSMFLILSATILAPALAALSASCARSDPAARRVALAGAALTLGLSLAALALFHAAGGAAVDAIGPAVPLLGVRLRLVLNGFTASLLPLLGAMLLALIAAGPRAALDRRSLAAVLVTGSAILGVYCAADLVVLAVAWVAAFLPGARLIARRGAADQLLRRIYRIFLIGGTAPLVLALGVMAALAARRGAALPFDIEEVARAGIPEAWQSPLFALIGISVLMRMAAVPFHGWLPVLLERGPLGVTVLLAEMQVGVCVLVRVVVPLLPQSCAEDMPVLAALGLFSALHGAVLALTQTDLRRMIGYLVASQKGLVLLGIASMSPQSLSGALLQSFALSIAVTGVTMVVWAIEARTGTADVRELGGLVARTPRMAAFFLLLACATIGLPGALTFIGEDLLLHGILHVHPVFAVLMLGATALNGITMFRAFKRTFLGPLPRGAKGAAMVEPLLFRERAALLSLLALTVTLGVAPSRLLALHAPVVERVLAVAGGATAHGHAE
;
A
#
# COMPACT_ATOMS: atom_id res chain seq x y z
N MET A 1 25.86 -12.60 9.02
CA MET A 1 24.56 -12.57 9.74
C MET A 1 23.54 -13.27 8.86
N SER A 2 22.81 -14.29 9.36
CA SER A 2 21.88 -15.04 8.50
C SER A 2 20.75 -14.13 7.99
N MET A 3 20.29 -14.35 6.75
CA MET A 3 19.20 -13.56 6.15
C MET A 3 17.95 -13.56 7.05
N PHE A 4 17.66 -14.69 7.69
CA PHE A 4 16.57 -14.83 8.66
C PHE A 4 16.66 -13.84 9.82
N LEU A 5 17.84 -13.65 10.40
CA LEU A 5 18.03 -12.69 11.49
C LEU A 5 17.79 -11.26 11.03
N ILE A 6 18.21 -10.92 9.80
CA ILE A 6 18.06 -9.56 9.26
C ILE A 6 16.60 -9.26 8.95
N LEU A 7 15.90 -10.18 8.31
CA LEU A 7 14.47 -10.01 8.00
C LEU A 7 13.65 -9.97 9.29
N SER A 8 13.93 -10.87 10.25
CA SER A 8 13.28 -10.85 11.56
C SER A 8 13.56 -9.54 12.31
N ALA A 9 14.80 -9.06 12.31
CA ALA A 9 15.16 -7.78 12.90
C ALA A 9 14.45 -6.60 12.21
N THR A 10 14.35 -6.63 10.87
CA THR A 10 13.65 -5.61 10.09
C THR A 10 12.16 -5.55 10.45
N ILE A 11 11.51 -6.72 10.58
CA ILE A 11 10.09 -6.83 10.96
C ILE A 11 9.88 -6.40 12.42
N LEU A 12 10.74 -6.83 13.34
CA LEU A 12 10.58 -6.60 14.78
C LEU A 12 11.05 -5.21 15.24
N ALA A 13 11.97 -4.56 14.53
CA ALA A 13 12.51 -3.26 14.93
C ALA A 13 11.43 -2.18 15.17
N PRO A 14 10.43 -1.97 14.27
CA PRO A 14 9.34 -1.04 14.55
C PRO A 14 8.50 -1.48 15.76
N ALA A 15 8.21 -2.77 15.93
CA ALA A 15 7.41 -3.27 17.05
C ALA A 15 8.11 -3.05 18.39
N LEU A 16 9.42 -3.33 18.47
CA LEU A 16 10.23 -3.05 19.66
C LEU A 16 10.29 -1.56 19.95
N ALA A 17 10.49 -0.72 18.92
CA ALA A 17 10.45 0.73 19.07
C ALA A 17 9.07 1.22 19.53
N ALA A 18 7.98 0.58 19.12
CA ALA A 18 6.63 0.90 19.57
C ALA A 18 6.42 0.60 21.06
N LEU A 19 6.95 -0.54 21.54
CA LEU A 19 6.93 -0.89 22.97
C LEU A 19 7.73 0.13 23.78
N SER A 20 8.96 0.44 23.34
CA SER A 20 9.82 1.44 23.99
C SER A 20 9.18 2.84 23.97
N ALA A 21 8.58 3.25 22.86
CA ALA A 21 7.87 4.52 22.76
C ALA A 21 6.65 4.55 23.70
N SER A 22 5.90 3.45 23.81
CA SER A 22 4.75 3.32 24.73
C SER A 22 5.14 3.45 26.20
N CYS A 23 6.35 3.05 26.57
CA CYS A 23 6.91 3.19 27.92
C CYS A 23 7.59 4.54 28.16
N ALA A 24 7.76 5.39 27.14
CA ALA A 24 8.43 6.67 27.30
C ALA A 24 7.65 7.62 28.22
N ARG A 25 8.39 8.43 28.99
CA ARG A 25 7.86 9.36 30.00
C ARG A 25 7.15 10.58 29.43
N SER A 26 7.37 10.90 28.15
CA SER A 26 6.78 12.07 27.48
C SER A 26 6.66 11.85 25.97
N ASP A 27 5.75 12.58 25.31
CA ASP A 27 5.58 12.50 23.85
C ASP A 27 6.85 12.85 23.06
N PRO A 28 7.66 13.87 23.44
CA PRO A 28 8.94 14.11 22.79
C PRO A 28 9.95 12.96 22.94
N ALA A 29 9.97 12.29 24.09
CA ALA A 29 10.80 11.10 24.29
C ALA A 29 10.29 9.93 23.43
N ALA A 30 8.98 9.68 23.42
CA ALA A 30 8.35 8.69 22.57
C ALA A 30 8.68 8.92 21.08
N ARG A 31 8.64 10.18 20.62
CA ARG A 31 8.98 10.54 19.24
C ARG A 31 10.44 10.28 18.91
N ARG A 32 11.38 10.57 19.81
CA ARG A 32 12.81 10.26 19.59
C ARG A 32 13.04 8.76 19.44
N VAL A 33 12.41 7.96 20.30
CA VAL A 33 12.45 6.49 20.20
C VAL A 33 11.83 6.02 18.89
N ALA A 34 10.69 6.58 18.50
CA ALA A 34 10.02 6.23 17.26
C ALA A 34 10.86 6.58 16.01
N LEU A 35 11.54 7.73 16.02
CA LEU A 35 12.47 8.13 14.97
C LEU A 35 13.67 7.19 14.87
N ALA A 36 14.27 6.84 16.02
CA ALA A 36 15.37 5.89 16.06
C ALA A 36 14.93 4.51 15.55
N GLY A 37 13.75 4.04 15.93
CA GLY A 37 13.16 2.81 15.44
C GLY A 37 12.91 2.81 13.93
N ALA A 38 12.33 3.87 13.39
CA ALA A 38 12.09 4.02 11.96
C ALA A 38 13.40 4.12 11.15
N ALA A 39 14.39 4.86 11.65
CA ALA A 39 15.71 4.95 11.03
C ALA A 39 16.46 3.61 11.06
N LEU A 40 16.39 2.88 12.19
CA LEU A 40 16.93 1.52 12.29
C LEU A 40 16.25 0.57 11.31
N THR A 41 14.92 0.63 11.20
CA THR A 41 14.15 -0.17 10.24
C THR A 41 14.59 0.11 8.82
N LEU A 42 14.75 1.39 8.44
CA LEU A 42 15.29 1.78 7.14
C LEU A 42 16.71 1.24 6.93
N GLY A 43 17.60 1.38 7.92
CA GLY A 43 18.96 0.84 7.84
C GLY A 43 19.01 -0.69 7.64
N LEU A 44 18.21 -1.44 8.41
CA LEU A 44 18.10 -2.89 8.28
C LEU A 44 17.50 -3.31 6.94
N SER A 45 16.48 -2.59 6.45
CA SER A 45 15.89 -2.86 5.14
C SER A 45 16.84 -2.58 3.97
N LEU A 46 17.67 -1.54 4.06
CA LEU A 46 18.73 -1.27 3.08
C LEU A 46 19.83 -2.33 3.15
N ALA A 47 20.17 -2.82 4.34
CA ALA A 47 21.10 -3.94 4.50
C ALA A 47 20.54 -5.23 3.89
N ALA A 48 19.25 -5.51 4.08
CA ALA A 48 18.57 -6.64 3.43
C ALA A 48 18.61 -6.53 1.90
N LEU A 49 18.34 -5.33 1.35
CA LEU A 49 18.44 -5.07 -0.09
C LEU A 49 19.87 -5.24 -0.61
N ALA A 50 20.88 -4.76 0.12
CA ALA A 50 22.28 -4.91 -0.27
C ALA A 50 22.72 -6.38 -0.27
N LEU A 51 22.31 -7.15 0.74
CA LEU A 51 22.59 -8.59 0.81
C LEU A 51 21.86 -9.38 -0.28
N PHE A 52 20.64 -8.98 -0.63
CA PHE A 52 19.91 -9.56 -1.76
C PHE A 52 20.69 -9.39 -3.07
N HIS A 53 21.22 -8.19 -3.34
CA HIS A 53 22.07 -7.95 -4.51
C HIS A 53 23.39 -8.73 -4.44
N ALA A 54 24.02 -8.81 -3.27
CA ALA A 54 25.24 -9.59 -3.08
C ALA A 54 25.04 -11.10 -3.29
N ALA A 55 23.83 -11.60 -3.06
CA ALA A 55 23.43 -12.98 -3.33
C ALA A 55 23.04 -13.24 -4.80
N GLY A 56 23.33 -12.30 -5.71
CA GLY A 56 23.04 -12.43 -7.14
C GLY A 56 21.60 -12.09 -7.54
N GLY A 57 20.79 -11.55 -6.61
CA GLY A 57 19.41 -11.13 -6.91
C GLY A 57 18.39 -12.26 -7.06
N ALA A 58 18.77 -13.50 -6.72
CA ALA A 58 17.84 -14.61 -6.64
C ALA A 58 16.96 -14.49 -5.39
N ALA A 59 15.73 -15.03 -5.45
CA ALA A 59 14.87 -15.10 -4.28
C ALA A 59 15.55 -15.86 -3.14
N VAL A 60 15.55 -15.28 -1.93
CA VAL A 60 16.22 -15.84 -0.77
C VAL A 60 15.17 -16.36 0.21
N ASP A 61 15.23 -17.66 0.49
CA ASP A 61 14.50 -18.30 1.57
C ASP A 61 15.28 -18.20 2.88
N ALA A 62 14.66 -17.54 3.85
CA ALA A 62 15.18 -17.38 5.20
C ALA A 62 14.41 -18.32 6.13
N ILE A 63 15.02 -19.47 6.41
CA ILE A 63 14.44 -20.52 7.25
C ILE A 63 14.78 -20.26 8.72
N GLY A 64 13.75 -20.16 9.54
CA GLY A 64 13.82 -19.97 10.98
C GLY A 64 13.53 -21.23 11.81
N PRO A 65 13.33 -21.04 13.13
CA PRO A 65 13.00 -22.14 14.03
C PRO A 65 11.59 -22.69 13.73
N ALA A 66 11.40 -23.97 14.06
CA ALA A 66 10.08 -24.58 14.08
C ALA A 66 9.27 -24.03 15.27
N VAL A 67 7.98 -23.83 15.07
CA VAL A 67 7.00 -23.48 16.10
C VAL A 67 5.97 -24.60 16.14
N PRO A 68 6.23 -25.70 16.89
CA PRO A 68 5.41 -26.90 16.86
C PRO A 68 3.94 -26.65 17.21
N LEU A 69 3.68 -25.71 18.12
CA LEU A 69 2.33 -25.33 18.54
C LEU A 69 1.44 -24.87 17.37
N LEU A 70 2.05 -24.25 16.35
CA LEU A 70 1.36 -23.74 15.18
C LEU A 70 1.51 -24.68 13.97
N GLY A 71 2.29 -25.75 14.07
CA GLY A 71 2.61 -26.62 12.93
C GLY A 71 3.36 -25.90 11.81
N VAL A 72 4.11 -24.84 12.13
CA VAL A 72 4.84 -24.01 11.15
C VAL A 72 6.34 -24.04 11.42
N ARG A 73 7.12 -23.81 10.36
CA ARG A 73 8.52 -23.45 10.47
C ARG A 73 8.65 -22.03 9.94
N LEU A 74 9.04 -21.08 10.79
CA LEU A 74 9.02 -19.66 10.43
C LEU A 74 9.88 -19.42 9.18
N ARG A 75 9.24 -19.29 8.02
CA ARG A 75 9.91 -19.04 6.75
C ARG A 75 9.58 -17.63 6.29
N LEU A 76 10.65 -16.88 6.06
CA LEU A 76 10.58 -15.56 5.47
C LEU A 76 11.17 -15.63 4.06
N VAL A 77 10.58 -14.88 3.13
CA VAL A 77 11.05 -14.83 1.75
C VAL A 77 11.35 -13.40 1.33
N LEU A 78 12.51 -13.23 0.69
CA LEU A 78 12.92 -11.99 0.07
C LEU A 78 13.06 -12.23 -1.43
N ASN A 79 12.17 -11.64 -2.23
CA ASN A 79 12.28 -11.63 -3.69
C ASN A 79 12.52 -10.19 -4.15
N GLY A 80 12.77 -9.97 -5.44
CA GLY A 80 13.12 -8.63 -5.92
C GLY A 80 12.02 -7.58 -5.68
N PHE A 81 10.74 -7.95 -5.83
CA PHE A 81 9.63 -7.05 -5.49
C PHE A 81 9.68 -6.64 -4.02
N THR A 82 9.75 -7.59 -3.08
CA THR A 82 9.74 -7.24 -1.65
C THR A 82 11.03 -6.64 -1.15
N ALA A 83 12.18 -6.99 -1.75
CA ALA A 83 13.44 -6.32 -1.51
C ALA A 83 13.35 -4.80 -1.78
N SER A 84 12.55 -4.37 -2.77
CA SER A 84 12.27 -2.95 -2.98
C SER A 84 11.28 -2.35 -1.97
N LEU A 85 10.27 -3.12 -1.52
CA LEU A 85 9.22 -2.62 -0.61
C LEU A 85 9.70 -2.38 0.81
N LEU A 86 10.63 -3.19 1.31
CA LEU A 86 11.17 -3.08 2.67
C LEU A 86 11.74 -1.67 2.94
N PRO A 87 12.71 -1.14 2.14
CA PRO A 87 13.23 0.21 2.33
C PRO A 87 12.24 1.31 2.00
N LEU A 88 11.31 1.09 1.06
CA LEU A 88 10.22 2.03 0.81
C LEU A 88 9.40 2.27 2.08
N LEU A 89 8.94 1.21 2.74
CA LEU A 89 8.15 1.33 3.97
C LEU A 89 8.98 1.93 5.11
N GLY A 90 10.26 1.56 5.24
CA GLY A 90 11.18 2.17 6.21
C GLY A 90 11.30 3.69 6.02
N ALA A 91 11.45 4.14 4.78
CA ALA A 91 11.52 5.55 4.42
C ALA A 91 10.20 6.29 4.71
N MET A 92 9.06 5.67 4.42
CA MET A 92 7.73 6.20 4.73
C MET A 92 7.49 6.33 6.24
N LEU A 93 7.83 5.31 7.03
CA LEU A 93 7.74 5.37 8.49
C LEU A 93 8.56 6.55 9.03
N LEU A 94 9.80 6.70 8.54
CA LEU A 94 10.67 7.79 8.94
C LEU A 94 10.07 9.15 8.54
N ALA A 95 9.58 9.29 7.30
CA ALA A 95 8.97 10.51 6.81
C ALA A 95 7.72 10.91 7.61
N LEU A 96 6.80 9.97 7.86
CA LEU A 96 5.57 10.22 8.62
C LEU A 96 5.86 10.63 10.07
N ILE A 97 6.80 9.95 10.74
CA ILE A 97 7.15 10.25 12.13
C ILE A 97 7.98 11.56 12.23
N ALA A 98 8.85 11.84 11.25
CA ALA A 98 9.69 13.04 11.24
C ALA A 98 8.90 14.30 10.89
N ALA A 99 8.03 14.24 9.88
CA ALA A 99 7.30 15.41 9.40
C ALA A 99 5.93 15.59 10.04
N GLY A 100 5.32 14.52 10.56
CA GLY A 100 3.97 14.58 11.13
C GLY A 100 3.81 15.65 12.24
N PRO A 101 2.65 16.34 12.31
CA PRO A 101 2.36 17.33 13.34
C PRO A 101 2.45 16.72 14.73
N ARG A 102 3.10 17.44 15.66
CA ARG A 102 3.26 16.99 17.06
C ARG A 102 1.91 16.77 17.75
N ALA A 103 0.94 17.65 17.51
CA ALA A 103 -0.39 17.55 18.10
C ALA A 103 -1.18 16.31 17.66
N ALA A 104 -0.87 15.76 16.48
CA ALA A 104 -1.55 14.59 15.93
C ALA A 104 -0.84 13.26 16.24
N LEU A 105 0.43 13.31 16.65
CA LEU A 105 1.29 12.14 16.91
C LEU A 105 1.70 12.08 18.37
N ASP A 106 0.73 11.80 19.24
CA ASP A 106 0.98 11.42 20.64
C ASP A 106 1.70 10.06 20.73
N ARG A 107 2.18 9.72 21.93
CA ARG A 107 2.85 8.43 22.20
C ARG A 107 2.12 7.21 21.64
N ARG A 108 0.78 7.19 21.75
CA ARG A 108 -0.05 6.06 21.31
C ARG A 108 -0.14 5.99 19.79
N SER A 109 -0.30 7.13 19.12
CA SER A 109 -0.32 7.23 17.66
C SER A 109 1.03 6.85 17.07
N LEU A 110 2.13 7.27 17.69
CA LEU A 110 3.49 6.86 17.30
C LEU A 110 3.68 5.34 17.40
N ALA A 111 3.30 4.73 18.54
CA ALA A 111 3.36 3.29 18.69
C ALA A 111 2.46 2.58 17.67
N ALA A 112 1.28 3.13 17.37
CA ALA A 112 0.36 2.55 16.39
C ALA A 112 0.91 2.59 14.96
N VAL A 113 1.54 3.69 14.54
CA VAL A 113 2.22 3.80 13.24
C VAL A 113 3.31 2.74 13.12
N LEU A 114 4.15 2.57 14.15
CA LEU A 114 5.23 1.60 14.15
C LEU A 114 4.73 0.14 14.13
N VAL A 115 3.73 -0.21 14.95
CA VAL A 115 3.15 -1.57 14.93
C VAL A 115 2.50 -1.87 13.58
N THR A 116 1.80 -0.90 12.99
CA THR A 116 1.22 -1.04 11.64
C THR A 116 2.32 -1.30 10.61
N GLY A 117 3.42 -0.55 10.66
CA GLY A 117 4.59 -0.76 9.81
C GLY A 117 5.22 -2.15 9.98
N SER A 118 5.44 -2.59 11.22
CA SER A 118 5.95 -3.94 11.52
C SER A 118 5.07 -5.04 10.93
N ALA A 119 3.76 -4.92 11.10
CA ALA A 119 2.81 -5.87 10.55
C ALA A 119 2.84 -5.91 9.01
N ILE A 120 2.95 -4.75 8.35
CA ILE A 120 3.08 -4.69 6.88
C ILE A 120 4.39 -5.34 6.41
N LEU A 121 5.51 -5.13 7.10
CA LEU A 121 6.77 -5.85 6.81
C LEU A 121 6.60 -7.36 6.97
N GLY A 122 5.87 -7.79 7.99
CA GLY A 122 5.51 -9.20 8.19
C GLY A 122 4.79 -9.77 6.97
N VAL A 123 3.79 -9.06 6.43
CA VAL A 123 3.10 -9.47 5.19
C VAL A 123 4.05 -9.54 4.00
N TYR A 124 4.96 -8.56 3.83
CA TYR A 124 5.93 -8.55 2.73
C TYR A 124 6.97 -9.68 2.82
N CYS A 125 7.23 -10.22 4.00
CA CYS A 125 8.22 -11.28 4.17
C CYS A 125 7.60 -12.66 4.37
N ALA A 126 6.29 -12.77 4.63
CA ALA A 126 5.67 -14.06 4.93
C ALA A 126 5.75 -15.06 3.76
N ALA A 127 6.29 -16.25 4.04
CA ALA A 127 6.21 -17.43 3.17
C ALA A 127 5.26 -18.51 3.73
N ASP A 128 4.76 -18.33 4.96
CA ASP A 128 3.75 -19.17 5.59
C ASP A 128 2.38 -18.46 5.61
N LEU A 129 1.30 -19.21 5.37
CA LEU A 129 -0.08 -18.73 5.41
C LEU A 129 -0.48 -18.20 6.80
N VAL A 130 0.01 -18.81 7.89
CA VAL A 130 -0.29 -18.33 9.27
C VAL A 130 0.44 -17.05 9.58
N VAL A 131 1.72 -16.93 9.20
CA VAL A 131 2.51 -15.71 9.41
C VAL A 131 1.88 -14.56 8.61
N LEU A 132 1.46 -14.83 7.37
CA LEU A 132 0.72 -13.91 6.53
C LEU A 132 -0.59 -13.48 7.21
N ALA A 133 -1.41 -14.42 7.70
CA ALA A 133 -2.67 -14.14 8.37
C ALA A 133 -2.49 -13.27 9.62
N VAL A 134 -1.53 -13.63 10.48
CA VAL A 134 -1.24 -12.90 11.72
C VAL A 134 -0.76 -11.49 11.40
N ALA A 135 0.20 -11.34 10.48
CA ALA A 135 0.70 -10.04 10.07
C ALA A 135 -0.40 -9.18 9.42
N TRP A 136 -1.24 -9.79 8.58
CA TRP A 136 -2.37 -9.13 7.95
C TRP A 136 -3.35 -8.58 8.99
N VAL A 137 -3.80 -9.40 9.94
CA VAL A 137 -4.72 -8.97 11.02
C VAL A 137 -4.05 -7.92 11.92
N ALA A 138 -2.79 -8.13 12.28
CA ALA A 138 -2.03 -7.23 13.14
C ALA A 138 -1.93 -5.81 12.57
N ALA A 139 -1.90 -5.65 11.24
CA ALA A 139 -1.84 -4.33 10.60
C ALA A 139 -3.06 -3.45 10.92
N PHE A 140 -4.23 -4.04 11.18
CA PHE A 140 -5.45 -3.27 11.48
C PHE A 140 -5.63 -2.97 12.98
N LEU A 141 -5.08 -3.80 13.87
CA LEU A 141 -5.35 -3.64 15.31
C LEU A 141 -4.98 -2.25 15.88
N PRO A 142 -3.89 -1.59 15.47
CA PRO A 142 -3.56 -0.27 15.99
C PRO A 142 -4.59 0.80 15.64
N GLY A 143 -5.09 0.81 14.39
CA GLY A 143 -6.13 1.74 13.95
C GLY A 143 -7.43 1.55 14.72
N ALA A 144 -7.87 0.30 14.90
CA ALA A 144 -9.05 -0.03 15.70
C ALA A 144 -8.97 0.54 17.12
N ARG A 145 -7.81 0.39 17.77
CA ARG A 145 -7.58 0.87 19.14
C ARG A 145 -7.60 2.40 19.24
N LEU A 146 -6.99 3.10 18.28
CA LEU A 146 -7.03 4.57 18.25
C LEU A 146 -8.45 5.10 18.05
N ILE A 147 -9.20 4.51 17.11
CA ILE A 147 -10.58 4.90 16.81
C ILE A 147 -11.52 4.60 17.99
N ALA A 148 -11.37 3.44 18.63
CA ALA A 148 -12.18 3.07 19.79
C ALA A 148 -12.04 4.05 20.95
N ARG A 149 -10.83 4.59 21.17
CA ARG A 149 -10.50 5.55 22.24
C ARG A 149 -11.03 6.97 22.02
N ARG A 150 -11.23 7.39 20.76
CA ARG A 150 -11.88 8.69 20.47
C ARG A 150 -13.36 8.72 20.89
N GLY A 151 -13.88 7.67 21.54
CA GLY A 151 -15.23 7.62 22.10
C GLY A 151 -16.31 7.50 21.03
N ALA A 152 -17.57 7.66 21.44
CA ALA A 152 -18.74 7.60 20.54
C ALA A 152 -18.87 8.82 19.62
N ALA A 153 -17.93 9.77 19.66
CA ALA A 153 -17.99 11.04 18.93
C ALA A 153 -18.07 10.86 17.41
N ASP A 154 -17.51 9.78 16.86
CA ASP A 154 -17.61 9.46 15.43
C ASP A 154 -18.05 7.99 15.21
N GLN A 155 -19.37 7.78 15.28
CA GLN A 155 -19.96 6.45 15.05
C GLN A 155 -19.75 5.96 13.62
N LEU A 156 -19.70 6.86 12.64
CA LEU A 156 -19.52 6.52 11.23
C LEU A 156 -18.13 5.92 11.01
N LEU A 157 -17.08 6.61 11.47
CA LEU A 157 -15.70 6.13 11.39
C LEU A 157 -15.54 4.76 12.05
N ARG A 158 -16.13 4.56 13.23
CA ARG A 158 -16.06 3.28 13.96
C ARG A 158 -16.75 2.15 13.20
N ARG A 159 -17.95 2.38 12.66
CA ARG A 159 -18.71 1.38 11.89
C ARG A 159 -17.95 1.01 10.61
N ILE A 160 -17.49 2.01 9.86
CA ILE A 160 -16.73 1.83 8.62
C ILE A 160 -15.42 1.09 8.88
N TYR A 161 -14.68 1.46 9.92
CA TYR A 161 -13.45 0.77 10.27
C TYR A 161 -13.71 -0.70 10.65
N ARG A 162 -14.80 -0.99 11.36
CA ARG A 162 -15.16 -2.36 11.72
C ARG A 162 -15.53 -3.19 10.48
N ILE A 163 -16.26 -2.62 9.53
CA ILE A 163 -16.55 -3.28 8.24
C ILE A 163 -15.25 -3.55 7.48
N PHE A 164 -14.35 -2.57 7.41
CA PHE A 164 -13.03 -2.72 6.79
C PHE A 164 -12.20 -3.82 7.45
N LEU A 165 -12.14 -3.85 8.78
CA LEU A 165 -11.42 -4.86 9.55
C LEU A 165 -12.01 -6.25 9.33
N ILE A 166 -13.32 -6.43 9.52
CA ILE A 166 -13.93 -7.76 9.45
C ILE A 166 -13.96 -8.27 8.01
N GLY A 167 -14.45 -7.46 7.07
CA GLY A 167 -14.54 -7.85 5.66
C GLY A 167 -13.17 -7.98 4.99
N GLY A 168 -12.15 -7.29 5.49
CA GLY A 168 -10.78 -7.40 5.00
C GLY A 168 -9.99 -8.56 5.61
N THR A 169 -10.39 -9.10 6.77
CA THR A 169 -9.62 -10.15 7.46
C THR A 169 -10.32 -11.50 7.51
N ALA A 170 -11.62 -11.56 7.81
CA ALA A 170 -12.31 -12.84 8.02
C ALA A 170 -12.34 -13.73 6.77
N PRO A 171 -12.65 -13.23 5.55
CA PRO A 171 -12.63 -14.05 4.34
C PRO A 171 -11.23 -14.58 4.01
N LEU A 172 -10.19 -13.74 4.14
CA LEU A 172 -8.81 -14.17 3.94
C LEU A 172 -8.41 -15.27 4.91
N VAL A 173 -8.59 -15.06 6.21
CA VAL A 173 -8.21 -16.05 7.24
C VAL A 173 -8.94 -17.37 7.03
N LEU A 174 -10.23 -17.32 6.68
CA LEU A 174 -10.99 -18.51 6.33
C LEU A 174 -10.39 -19.24 5.12
N ALA A 175 -10.11 -18.52 4.03
CA ALA A 175 -9.52 -19.11 2.82
C ALA A 175 -8.15 -19.73 3.11
N LEU A 176 -7.28 -19.04 3.85
CA LEU A 176 -5.96 -19.55 4.22
C LEU A 176 -6.06 -20.80 5.09
N GLY A 177 -7.00 -20.85 6.04
CA GLY A 177 -7.25 -22.01 6.88
C GLY A 177 -7.77 -23.21 6.09
N VAL A 178 -8.69 -22.99 5.14
CA VAL A 178 -9.21 -24.05 4.25
C VAL A 178 -8.10 -24.58 3.35
N MET A 179 -7.28 -23.73 2.74
CA MET A 179 -6.14 -24.17 1.91
C MET A 179 -5.17 -25.04 2.71
N ALA A 180 -4.84 -24.63 3.94
CA ALA A 180 -3.98 -25.43 4.80
C ALA A 180 -4.60 -26.78 5.18
N ALA A 181 -5.90 -26.81 5.51
CA ALA A 181 -6.61 -28.06 5.79
C ALA A 181 -6.65 -29.00 4.58
N LEU A 182 -6.86 -28.47 3.37
CA LEU A 182 -6.83 -29.26 2.13
C LEU A 182 -5.44 -29.81 1.85
N ALA A 183 -4.39 -29.00 2.00
CA ALA A 183 -3.00 -29.44 1.85
C ALA A 183 -2.63 -30.54 2.85
N ALA A 184 -3.03 -30.40 4.12
CA ALA A 184 -2.82 -31.42 5.15
C ALA A 184 -3.50 -32.76 4.77
N ARG A 185 -4.74 -32.71 4.28
CA ARG A 185 -5.47 -33.91 3.81
C ARG A 185 -4.83 -34.59 2.60
N ARG A 186 -4.04 -33.85 1.82
CA ARG A 186 -3.27 -34.36 0.67
C ARG A 186 -1.82 -34.71 1.03
N GLY A 187 -1.47 -34.69 2.33
CA GLY A 187 -0.19 -35.18 2.82
C GLY A 187 0.93 -34.13 2.96
N ALA A 188 0.61 -32.83 2.91
CA ALA A 188 1.61 -31.79 3.21
C ALA A 188 2.10 -31.90 4.67
N ALA A 189 3.42 -31.90 4.86
CA ALA A 189 4.03 -32.03 6.18
C ALA A 189 3.97 -30.71 6.97
N LEU A 190 4.08 -29.59 6.25
CA LEU A 190 3.92 -28.22 6.71
C LEU A 190 2.75 -27.58 5.94
N PRO A 191 1.49 -27.85 6.34
CA PRO A 191 0.31 -27.44 5.58
C PRO A 191 0.10 -25.92 5.49
N PHE A 192 0.90 -25.13 6.19
CA PHE A 192 0.87 -23.67 6.12
C PHE A 192 1.99 -23.08 5.26
N ASP A 193 2.98 -23.87 4.85
CA ASP A 193 4.02 -23.42 3.96
C ASP A 193 3.46 -23.25 2.54
N ILE A 194 3.61 -22.07 1.94
CA ILE A 194 2.97 -21.77 0.65
C ILE A 194 3.46 -22.72 -0.46
N GLU A 195 4.74 -23.12 -0.46
CA GLU A 195 5.25 -24.02 -1.50
C GLU A 195 4.79 -25.46 -1.28
N GLU A 196 4.65 -25.91 -0.03
CA GLU A 196 4.04 -27.21 0.24
C GLU A 196 2.56 -27.25 -0.15
N VAL A 197 1.81 -26.18 0.11
CA VAL A 197 0.41 -26.06 -0.34
C VAL A 197 0.35 -26.08 -1.87
N ALA A 198 1.24 -25.34 -2.55
CA ALA A 198 1.33 -25.35 -4.01
C ALA A 198 1.63 -26.75 -4.55
N ARG A 199 2.56 -27.49 -3.92
CA ARG A 199 2.96 -28.85 -4.32
C ARG A 199 1.85 -29.87 -4.08
N ALA A 200 1.14 -29.78 -2.95
CA ALA A 200 0.01 -30.65 -2.64
C ALA A 200 -1.17 -30.44 -3.61
N GLY A 201 -1.29 -29.21 -4.15
CA GLY A 201 -2.32 -28.78 -5.07
C GLY A 201 -3.67 -28.55 -4.40
N ILE A 202 -4.38 -27.52 -4.85
CA ILE A 202 -5.76 -27.25 -4.42
C ILE A 202 -6.72 -27.90 -5.43
N PRO A 203 -7.65 -28.77 -4.99
CA PRO A 203 -8.63 -29.36 -5.89
C PRO A 203 -9.46 -28.28 -6.60
N GLU A 204 -9.74 -28.48 -7.88
CA GLU A 204 -10.45 -27.53 -8.75
C GLU A 204 -11.76 -26.98 -8.15
N ALA A 205 -12.58 -27.87 -7.58
CA ALA A 205 -13.84 -27.50 -6.93
C ALA A 205 -13.70 -26.47 -5.79
N TRP A 206 -12.48 -26.32 -5.23
CA TRP A 206 -12.18 -25.35 -4.19
C TRP A 206 -11.55 -24.06 -4.73
N GLN A 207 -11.05 -24.03 -5.97
CA GLN A 207 -10.29 -22.88 -6.45
C GLN A 207 -11.14 -21.62 -6.55
N SER A 208 -12.27 -21.64 -7.24
CA SER A 208 -13.12 -20.44 -7.40
C SER A 208 -13.73 -19.93 -6.08
N PRO A 209 -14.23 -20.79 -5.16
CA PRO A 209 -14.66 -20.34 -3.83
C PRO A 209 -13.53 -19.68 -3.02
N LEU A 210 -12.31 -20.23 -3.07
CA LEU A 210 -11.15 -19.66 -2.39
C LEU A 210 -10.71 -18.35 -3.05
N PHE A 211 -10.75 -18.29 -4.38
CA PHE A 211 -10.50 -17.07 -5.15
C PHE A 211 -11.48 -15.97 -4.74
N ALA A 212 -12.78 -16.27 -4.63
CA ALA A 212 -13.79 -15.31 -4.21
C ALA A 212 -13.56 -14.80 -2.77
N LEU A 213 -13.24 -15.69 -1.82
CA LEU A 213 -12.96 -15.30 -0.43
C LEU A 213 -11.72 -14.40 -0.32
N ILE A 214 -10.63 -14.77 -0.98
CA ILE A 214 -9.40 -13.96 -1.01
C ILE A 214 -9.68 -12.64 -1.75
N GLY A 215 -10.41 -12.72 -2.87
CA GLY A 215 -10.84 -11.59 -3.69
C GLY A 215 -11.61 -10.54 -2.89
N ILE A 216 -12.57 -10.95 -2.04
CA ILE A 216 -13.29 -10.02 -1.15
C ILE A 216 -12.32 -9.27 -0.23
N SER A 217 -11.39 -9.98 0.39
CA SER A 217 -10.41 -9.37 1.30
C SER A 217 -9.44 -8.45 0.56
N VAL A 218 -9.02 -8.82 -0.65
CA VAL A 218 -8.17 -7.99 -1.51
C VAL A 218 -8.93 -6.75 -1.99
N LEU A 219 -10.17 -6.87 -2.48
CA LEU A 219 -10.99 -5.74 -2.91
C LEU A 219 -11.24 -4.78 -1.75
N MET A 220 -11.53 -5.30 -0.55
CA MET A 220 -11.62 -4.50 0.67
C MET A 220 -10.30 -3.77 0.95
N ARG A 221 -9.15 -4.47 0.94
CA ARG A 221 -7.83 -3.86 1.17
C ARG A 221 -7.47 -2.80 0.10
N MET A 222 -7.88 -3.04 -1.14
CA MET A 222 -7.64 -2.17 -2.28
C MET A 222 -8.66 -1.03 -2.37
N ALA A 223 -9.63 -0.96 -1.45
CA ALA A 223 -10.74 -0.01 -1.54
C ALA A 223 -11.37 0.01 -2.94
N ALA A 224 -11.49 -1.17 -3.54
CA ALA A 224 -12.14 -1.37 -4.83
C ALA A 224 -13.65 -1.52 -4.63
N VAL A 225 -14.44 -1.16 -5.64
CA VAL A 225 -15.90 -1.35 -5.63
C VAL A 225 -16.23 -2.84 -5.46
N PRO A 226 -17.24 -3.19 -4.64
CA PRO A 226 -18.15 -2.32 -3.88
C PRO A 226 -17.63 -1.86 -2.51
N PHE A 227 -16.43 -2.28 -2.12
CA PHE A 227 -15.85 -2.10 -0.78
C PHE A 227 -14.96 -0.84 -0.63
N HIS A 228 -15.19 0.19 -1.44
CA HIS A 228 -14.32 1.37 -1.55
C HIS A 228 -14.52 2.43 -0.46
N GLY A 229 -15.65 2.40 0.26
CA GLY A 229 -16.10 3.50 1.12
C GLY A 229 -15.24 3.77 2.36
N TRP A 230 -14.37 2.83 2.76
CA TRP A 230 -13.58 2.99 3.99
C TRP A 230 -12.42 3.97 3.83
N LEU A 231 -11.73 3.95 2.68
CA LEU A 231 -10.48 4.69 2.51
C LEU A 231 -10.67 6.21 2.56
N PRO A 232 -11.65 6.81 1.84
CA PRO A 232 -11.91 8.24 1.93
C PRO A 232 -12.29 8.69 3.36
N VAL A 233 -13.09 7.90 4.07
CA VAL A 233 -13.53 8.23 5.44
C VAL A 233 -12.37 8.15 6.43
N LEU A 234 -11.52 7.13 6.32
CA LEU A 234 -10.37 7.01 7.21
C LEU A 234 -9.35 8.12 6.96
N LEU A 235 -9.14 8.54 5.70
CA LEU A 235 -8.24 9.67 5.42
C LEU A 235 -8.80 10.99 5.93
N GLU A 236 -10.11 11.22 5.77
CA GLU A 236 -10.80 12.42 6.25
C GLU A 236 -10.83 12.51 7.78
N ARG A 237 -11.14 11.41 8.49
CA ARG A 237 -11.49 11.45 9.91
C ARG A 237 -10.61 10.60 10.82
N GLY A 238 -9.88 9.66 10.24
CA GLY A 238 -9.10 8.66 10.96
C GLY A 238 -7.77 9.18 11.49
N PRO A 239 -7.01 8.33 12.19
CA PRO A 239 -5.63 8.61 12.55
C PRO A 239 -4.76 8.59 11.27
N LEU A 240 -4.42 9.77 10.75
CA LEU A 240 -3.82 9.91 9.41
C LEU A 240 -2.52 9.12 9.24
N GLY A 241 -1.63 9.14 10.24
CA GLY A 241 -0.36 8.39 10.19
C GLY A 241 -0.53 6.87 10.00
N VAL A 242 -1.52 6.26 10.67
CA VAL A 242 -1.85 4.82 10.48
C VAL A 242 -2.58 4.61 9.16
N THR A 243 -3.47 5.54 8.81
CA THR A 243 -4.29 5.43 7.60
C THR A 243 -3.45 5.45 6.32
N VAL A 244 -2.41 6.28 6.24
CA VAL A 244 -1.48 6.29 5.10
C VAL A 244 -0.85 4.91 4.91
N LEU A 245 -0.40 4.26 5.97
CA LEU A 245 0.16 2.90 5.91
C LEU A 245 -0.89 1.84 5.54
N LEU A 246 -2.15 2.00 5.97
CA LEU A 246 -3.24 1.11 5.57
C LEU A 246 -3.68 1.32 4.12
N ALA A 247 -3.47 2.52 3.59
CA ALA A 247 -3.76 2.88 2.21
C ALA A 247 -2.75 2.27 1.21
N GLU A 248 -1.61 1.77 1.68
CA GLU A 248 -0.65 1.01 0.87
C GLU A 248 -1.31 -0.17 0.14
N MET A 249 -1.08 -0.27 -1.17
CA MET A 249 -1.72 -1.28 -2.02
C MET A 249 -0.92 -2.58 -2.16
N GLN A 250 0.37 -2.53 -1.89
CA GLN A 250 1.31 -3.63 -2.10
C GLN A 250 1.00 -4.82 -1.20
N VAL A 251 0.35 -4.60 -0.05
CA VAL A 251 -0.17 -5.68 0.80
C VAL A 251 -1.18 -6.55 0.05
N GLY A 252 -2.10 -5.94 -0.72
CA GLY A 252 -3.05 -6.67 -1.56
C GLY A 252 -2.37 -7.32 -2.77
N VAL A 253 -1.46 -6.60 -3.42
CA VAL A 253 -0.66 -7.12 -4.54
C VAL A 253 0.15 -8.36 -4.14
N CYS A 254 0.81 -8.34 -2.98
CA CYS A 254 1.56 -9.47 -2.46
C CYS A 254 0.67 -10.71 -2.26
N VAL A 255 -0.56 -10.54 -1.77
CA VAL A 255 -1.50 -11.68 -1.63
C VAL A 255 -1.91 -12.23 -3.00
N LEU A 256 -2.23 -11.37 -3.97
CA LEU A 256 -2.55 -11.82 -5.32
C LEU A 256 -1.38 -12.61 -5.95
N VAL A 257 -0.18 -12.03 -5.91
CA VAL A 257 1.01 -12.60 -6.57
C VAL A 257 1.56 -13.84 -5.86
N ARG A 258 1.50 -13.90 -4.53
CA ARG A 258 2.12 -15.00 -3.74
C ARG A 258 1.17 -16.08 -3.28
N VAL A 259 -0.12 -15.80 -3.22
CA VAL A 259 -1.12 -16.75 -2.74
C VAL A 259 -2.05 -17.13 -3.88
N VAL A 260 -2.71 -16.16 -4.52
CA VAL A 260 -3.73 -16.46 -5.53
C VAL A 260 -3.10 -17.12 -6.76
N VAL A 261 -2.12 -16.48 -7.39
CA VAL A 261 -1.48 -17.00 -8.62
C VAL A 261 -0.91 -18.41 -8.45
N PRO A 262 -0.02 -18.69 -7.46
CA PRO A 262 0.59 -20.01 -7.33
C PRO A 262 -0.33 -21.09 -6.80
N LEU A 263 -1.36 -20.76 -6.00
CA LEU A 263 -2.19 -21.77 -5.34
C LEU A 263 -3.53 -22.03 -6.05
N LEU A 264 -4.00 -21.08 -6.88
CA LEU A 264 -5.30 -21.14 -7.56
C LEU A 264 -5.13 -20.90 -9.09
N PRO A 265 -4.29 -21.68 -9.78
CA PRO A 265 -3.95 -21.43 -11.18
C PRO A 265 -5.14 -21.55 -12.15
N GLN A 266 -6.11 -22.43 -11.90
CA GLN A 266 -7.31 -22.57 -12.76
C GLN A 266 -8.22 -21.34 -12.61
N SER A 267 -8.48 -20.90 -11.37
CA SER A 267 -9.21 -19.64 -11.13
C SER A 267 -8.51 -18.42 -11.73
N CYS A 268 -7.19 -18.44 -11.88
CA CYS A 268 -6.51 -17.34 -12.57
C CYS A 268 -6.91 -17.24 -14.06
N ALA A 269 -7.25 -18.35 -14.71
CA ALA A 269 -7.73 -18.36 -16.08
C ALA A 269 -9.20 -17.92 -16.17
N GLU A 270 -10.04 -18.35 -15.22
CA GLU A 270 -11.49 -18.17 -15.27
C GLU A 270 -11.98 -16.87 -14.60
N ASP A 271 -11.42 -16.54 -13.43
CA ASP A 271 -11.96 -15.52 -12.53
C ASP A 271 -11.23 -14.16 -12.62
N MET A 272 -10.01 -14.11 -13.16
CA MET A 272 -9.26 -12.85 -13.34
C MET A 272 -9.98 -11.80 -14.21
N PRO A 273 -10.69 -12.16 -15.30
CA PRO A 273 -11.47 -11.18 -16.07
C PRO A 273 -12.51 -10.42 -15.22
N VAL A 274 -13.11 -11.08 -14.22
CA VAL A 274 -14.04 -10.42 -13.29
C VAL A 274 -13.28 -9.41 -12.42
N LEU A 275 -12.10 -9.78 -11.92
CA LEU A 275 -11.24 -8.87 -11.14
C LEU A 275 -10.76 -7.68 -11.99
N ALA A 276 -10.47 -7.90 -13.28
CA ALA A 276 -10.10 -6.85 -14.23
C ALA A 276 -11.25 -5.86 -14.43
N ALA A 277 -12.47 -6.34 -14.66
CA ALA A 277 -13.67 -5.52 -14.79
C ALA A 277 -13.96 -4.70 -13.51
N LEU A 278 -13.85 -5.32 -12.33
CA LEU A 278 -13.99 -4.63 -11.06
C LEU A 278 -12.89 -3.59 -10.83
N GLY A 279 -11.65 -3.88 -11.25
CA GLY A 279 -10.53 -2.95 -11.22
C GLY A 279 -10.80 -1.70 -12.06
N LEU A 280 -11.21 -1.89 -13.32
CA LEU A 280 -11.56 -0.78 -14.21
C LEU A 280 -12.75 0.03 -13.70
N PHE A 281 -13.81 -0.63 -13.25
CA PHE A 281 -14.96 0.05 -12.68
C PHE A 281 -14.57 0.87 -11.45
N SER A 282 -13.73 0.32 -10.58
CA SER A 282 -13.19 1.03 -9.41
C SER A 282 -12.35 2.25 -9.81
N ALA A 283 -11.56 2.14 -10.88
CA ALA A 283 -10.76 3.24 -11.41
C ALA A 283 -11.65 4.41 -11.84
N LEU A 284 -12.65 4.15 -12.67
CA LEU A 284 -13.59 5.16 -13.16
C LEU A 284 -14.42 5.76 -12.02
N HIS A 285 -15.01 4.89 -11.19
CA HIS A 285 -15.87 5.29 -10.08
C HIS A 285 -15.12 6.14 -9.05
N GLY A 286 -13.91 5.73 -8.67
CA GLY A 286 -13.04 6.49 -7.78
C GLY A 286 -12.69 7.86 -8.37
N ALA A 287 -12.36 7.93 -9.65
CA ALA A 287 -11.98 9.18 -10.32
C ALA A 287 -13.14 10.18 -10.37
N VAL A 288 -14.36 9.71 -10.68
CA VAL A 288 -15.57 10.55 -10.67
C VAL A 288 -15.88 11.05 -9.26
N LEU A 289 -15.84 10.18 -8.24
CA LEU A 289 -16.11 10.60 -6.88
C LEU A 289 -15.04 11.56 -6.33
N ALA A 290 -13.78 11.44 -6.76
CA ALA A 290 -12.72 12.36 -6.35
C ALA A 290 -13.04 13.81 -6.78
N LEU A 291 -13.62 14.00 -7.98
CA LEU A 291 -13.98 15.32 -8.52
C LEU A 291 -15.05 16.04 -7.70
N THR A 292 -15.93 15.31 -7.02
CA THR A 292 -17.04 15.88 -6.25
C THR A 292 -16.66 16.21 -4.81
N GLN A 293 -15.45 15.85 -4.37
CA GLN A 293 -15.03 16.09 -2.99
C GLN A 293 -14.56 17.53 -2.77
N THR A 294 -14.81 18.02 -1.55
CA THR A 294 -14.31 19.33 -1.09
C THR A 294 -13.21 19.20 -0.04
N ASP A 295 -13.20 18.13 0.75
CA ASP A 295 -12.10 17.82 1.67
C ASP A 295 -10.91 17.20 0.92
N LEU A 296 -9.72 17.78 1.07
CA LEU A 296 -8.49 17.33 0.39
C LEU A 296 -8.10 15.89 0.75
N ARG A 297 -8.30 15.45 2.00
CA ARG A 297 -7.93 14.09 2.44
C ARG A 297 -8.90 13.07 1.86
N ARG A 298 -10.19 13.38 1.87
CA ARG A 298 -11.23 12.56 1.26
C ARG A 298 -11.06 12.46 -0.26
N MET A 299 -10.69 13.57 -0.90
CA MET A 299 -10.35 13.64 -2.32
C MET A 299 -9.17 12.72 -2.67
N ILE A 300 -8.07 12.80 -1.90
CA ILE A 300 -6.93 11.89 -2.05
C ILE A 300 -7.39 10.44 -1.86
N GLY A 301 -8.29 10.15 -0.91
CA GLY A 301 -8.79 8.79 -0.72
C GLY A 301 -9.49 8.20 -1.94
N TYR A 302 -10.31 8.98 -2.65
CA TYR A 302 -10.93 8.52 -3.89
C TYR A 302 -9.95 8.46 -5.06
N LEU A 303 -8.98 9.37 -5.15
CA LEU A 303 -7.88 9.28 -6.10
C LEU A 303 -7.10 7.97 -5.91
N VAL A 304 -6.75 7.64 -4.66
CA VAL A 304 -6.04 6.40 -4.33
C VAL A 304 -6.89 5.18 -4.67
N ALA A 305 -8.20 5.21 -4.37
CA ALA A 305 -9.11 4.12 -4.77
C ALA A 305 -9.15 3.93 -6.30
N SER A 306 -9.16 5.03 -7.06
CA SER A 306 -9.11 4.99 -8.51
C SER A 306 -7.84 4.30 -9.02
N GLN A 307 -6.69 4.77 -8.54
CA GLN A 307 -5.39 4.23 -8.93
C GLN A 307 -5.17 2.77 -8.50
N LYS A 308 -5.68 2.38 -7.32
CA LYS A 308 -5.70 0.97 -6.90
C LYS A 308 -6.53 0.10 -7.84
N GLY A 309 -7.61 0.65 -8.41
CA GLY A 309 -8.38 0.01 -9.48
C GLY A 309 -7.54 -0.27 -10.73
N LEU A 310 -6.68 0.68 -11.13
CA LEU A 310 -5.76 0.51 -12.26
C LEU A 310 -4.72 -0.59 -12.00
N VAL A 311 -4.19 -0.67 -10.78
CA VAL A 311 -3.27 -1.74 -10.37
C VAL A 311 -3.95 -3.11 -10.37
N LEU A 312 -5.21 -3.19 -9.90
CA LEU A 312 -5.99 -4.43 -9.97
C LEU A 312 -6.23 -4.86 -11.43
N LEU A 313 -6.63 -3.93 -12.29
CA LEU A 313 -6.80 -4.16 -13.71
C LEU A 313 -5.50 -4.67 -14.36
N GLY A 314 -4.36 -4.07 -14.02
CA GLY A 314 -3.05 -4.48 -14.52
C GLY A 314 -2.65 -5.90 -14.15
N ILE A 315 -2.84 -6.26 -12.87
CA ILE A 315 -2.56 -7.63 -12.40
C ILE A 315 -3.49 -8.63 -13.08
N ALA A 316 -4.79 -8.33 -13.11
CA ALA A 316 -5.81 -9.22 -13.65
C ALA A 316 -5.75 -9.38 -15.18
N SER A 317 -5.07 -8.47 -15.89
CA SER A 317 -4.87 -8.58 -17.34
C SER A 317 -3.79 -9.61 -17.74
N MET A 318 -3.00 -10.11 -16.77
CA MET A 318 -2.04 -11.21 -16.95
C MET A 318 -1.06 -11.07 -18.14
N SER A 319 -0.72 -9.84 -18.51
CA SER A 319 0.30 -9.52 -19.53
C SER A 319 1.64 -9.20 -18.85
N PRO A 320 2.79 -9.50 -19.47
CA PRO A 320 4.11 -9.11 -18.93
C PRO A 320 4.22 -7.61 -18.65
N GLN A 321 3.74 -6.77 -19.56
CA GLN A 321 3.78 -5.32 -19.43
C GLN A 321 2.78 -4.86 -18.36
N SER A 322 1.56 -5.41 -18.33
CA SER A 322 0.54 -5.01 -17.35
C SER A 322 0.94 -5.38 -15.93
N LEU A 323 1.54 -6.56 -15.73
CA LEU A 323 2.06 -7.00 -14.44
C LEU A 323 3.25 -6.15 -13.99
N SER A 324 4.21 -5.90 -14.88
CA SER A 324 5.36 -5.02 -14.58
C SER A 324 4.89 -3.62 -14.21
N GLY A 325 3.95 -3.07 -14.98
CA GLY A 325 3.33 -1.78 -14.72
C GLY A 325 2.57 -1.74 -13.40
N ALA A 326 1.82 -2.79 -13.06
CA ALA A 326 1.09 -2.88 -11.80
C ALA A 326 2.01 -2.92 -10.58
N LEU A 327 3.09 -3.73 -10.62
CA LEU A 327 4.09 -3.76 -9.55
C LEU A 327 4.77 -2.40 -9.41
N LEU A 328 5.18 -1.79 -10.52
CA LEU A 328 5.85 -0.49 -10.52
C LEU A 328 4.93 0.62 -10.03
N GLN A 329 3.68 0.66 -10.50
CA GLN A 329 2.67 1.64 -10.08
C GLN A 329 2.35 1.49 -8.60
N SER A 330 2.25 0.26 -8.09
CA SER A 330 2.04 -0.01 -6.67
C SER A 330 3.16 0.52 -5.78
N PHE A 331 4.39 0.50 -6.28
CA PHE A 331 5.55 1.06 -5.61
C PHE A 331 5.58 2.59 -5.71
N ALA A 332 5.43 3.11 -6.93
CA ALA A 332 5.61 4.52 -7.26
C ALA A 332 4.56 5.40 -6.60
N LEU A 333 3.30 4.96 -6.65
CA LEU A 333 2.19 5.75 -6.18
C LEU A 333 2.20 5.91 -4.66
N SER A 334 2.70 4.92 -3.92
CA SER A 334 2.87 5.02 -2.48
C SER A 334 3.80 6.15 -2.05
N ILE A 335 4.86 6.40 -2.83
CA ILE A 335 5.76 7.54 -2.61
C ILE A 335 4.99 8.85 -2.82
N ALA A 336 4.32 8.98 -3.97
CA ALA A 336 3.62 10.20 -4.36
C ALA A 336 2.43 10.52 -3.44
N VAL A 337 1.63 9.52 -3.09
CA VAL A 337 0.46 9.64 -2.19
C VAL A 337 0.89 9.97 -0.77
N THR A 338 1.95 9.33 -0.26
CA THR A 338 2.51 9.70 1.05
C THR A 338 2.95 11.16 1.06
N GLY A 339 3.68 11.58 0.02
CA GLY A 339 4.14 12.96 -0.11
C GLY A 339 2.99 13.97 -0.14
N VAL A 340 2.02 13.80 -1.06
CA VAL A 340 0.90 14.76 -1.18
C VAL A 340 0.02 14.76 0.08
N THR A 341 -0.20 13.60 0.70
CA THR A 341 -0.95 13.51 1.96
C THR A 341 -0.21 14.21 3.10
N MET A 342 1.11 14.13 3.14
CA MET A 342 1.92 14.88 4.11
C MET A 342 1.83 16.39 3.89
N VAL A 343 1.76 16.86 2.64
CA VAL A 343 1.53 18.28 2.37
C VAL A 343 0.14 18.71 2.85
N VAL A 344 -0.90 17.91 2.59
CA VAL A 344 -2.26 18.17 3.09
C VAL A 344 -2.29 18.17 4.62
N TRP A 345 -1.59 17.24 5.27
CA TRP A 345 -1.48 17.20 6.73
C TRP A 345 -0.82 18.46 7.30
N ALA A 346 0.20 18.98 6.60
CA ALA A 346 0.88 20.22 6.95
C ALA A 346 0.01 21.47 6.74
N ILE A 347 -0.86 21.48 5.71
CA ILE A 347 -1.86 22.53 5.47
C ILE A 347 -2.88 22.54 6.62
N GLU A 348 -3.48 21.39 6.92
CA GLU A 348 -4.50 21.26 7.96
C GLU A 348 -3.93 21.65 9.34
N ALA A 349 -2.70 21.24 9.66
CA ALA A 349 -2.05 21.57 10.92
C ALA A 349 -1.85 23.08 11.14
N ARG A 350 -1.84 23.89 10.07
CA ARG A 350 -1.63 25.34 10.11
C ARG A 350 -2.91 26.14 9.92
N THR A 351 -3.83 25.63 9.12
CA THR A 351 -5.08 26.31 8.74
C THR A 351 -6.27 25.84 9.57
N GLY A 352 -6.16 24.68 10.23
CA GLY A 352 -7.25 24.05 10.96
C GLY A 352 -8.28 23.33 10.08
N THR A 353 -8.12 23.36 8.75
CA THR A 353 -9.09 22.80 7.80
C THR A 353 -8.39 22.15 6.60
N ALA A 354 -9.02 21.14 6.02
CA ALA A 354 -8.64 20.54 4.75
C ALA A 354 -9.69 20.78 3.66
N ASP A 355 -10.71 21.60 3.94
CA ASP A 355 -11.78 21.91 3.00
C ASP A 355 -11.34 22.99 2.00
N VAL A 356 -11.29 22.63 0.71
CA VAL A 356 -10.88 23.55 -0.37
C VAL A 356 -11.80 24.75 -0.55
N ARG A 357 -12.99 24.76 0.07
CA ARG A 357 -13.90 25.92 0.07
C ARG A 357 -13.47 27.01 1.05
N GLU A 358 -12.68 26.65 2.05
CA GLU A 358 -12.16 27.54 3.09
C GLU A 358 -10.69 27.92 2.85
N LEU A 359 -10.07 27.34 1.83
CA LEU A 359 -8.69 27.58 1.43
C LEU A 359 -8.61 28.49 0.18
N GLY A 360 -7.47 29.14 -0.01
CA GLY A 360 -7.19 29.99 -1.17
C GLY A 360 -5.96 30.88 -0.96
N GLY A 361 -5.26 31.21 -2.04
CA GLY A 361 -4.15 32.18 -2.02
C GLY A 361 -2.91 31.79 -1.21
N LEU A 362 -2.76 30.53 -0.80
CA LEU A 362 -1.64 30.09 0.06
C LEU A 362 -0.26 30.26 -0.60
N VAL A 363 -0.17 30.27 -1.94
CA VAL A 363 1.11 30.37 -2.66
C VAL A 363 1.92 31.62 -2.29
N ALA A 364 1.24 32.73 -1.98
CA ALA A 364 1.90 34.00 -1.66
C ALA A 364 2.70 33.95 -0.36
N ARG A 365 2.36 33.04 0.56
CA ARG A 365 3.00 32.90 1.88
C ARG A 365 3.84 31.64 1.98
N THR A 366 3.38 30.54 1.38
CA THR A 366 4.04 29.24 1.46
C THR A 366 4.37 28.68 0.05
N PRO A 367 5.15 29.39 -0.78
CA PRO A 367 5.40 28.98 -2.17
C PRO A 367 6.08 27.61 -2.27
N ARG A 368 6.92 27.25 -1.29
CA ARG A 368 7.53 25.91 -1.21
C ARG A 368 6.50 24.81 -0.97
N MET A 369 5.48 25.08 -0.13
CA MET A 369 4.39 24.13 0.12
C MET A 369 3.55 23.94 -1.14
N ALA A 370 3.27 25.03 -1.86
CA ALA A 370 2.61 24.98 -3.16
C ALA A 370 3.41 24.15 -4.18
N ALA A 371 4.73 24.37 -4.27
CA ALA A 371 5.60 23.62 -5.16
C ALA A 371 5.61 22.11 -4.83
N PHE A 372 5.76 21.74 -3.54
CA PHE A 372 5.70 20.34 -3.15
C PHE A 372 4.34 19.71 -3.44
N PHE A 373 3.24 20.40 -3.12
CA PHE A 373 1.90 19.91 -3.46
C PHE A 373 1.78 19.66 -4.97
N LEU A 374 2.13 20.65 -5.80
CA LEU A 374 1.98 20.57 -7.25
C LEU A 374 2.80 19.42 -7.82
N LEU A 375 4.08 19.33 -7.46
CA LEU A 375 4.98 18.31 -8.01
C LEU A 375 4.57 16.89 -7.57
N LEU A 376 4.20 16.71 -6.31
CA LEU A 376 3.74 15.40 -5.82
C LEU A 376 2.34 15.05 -6.34
N ALA A 377 1.45 16.03 -6.51
CA ALA A 377 0.15 15.83 -7.13
C ALA A 377 0.30 15.44 -8.61
N CYS A 378 1.18 16.11 -9.36
CA CYS A 378 1.56 15.70 -10.72
C CYS A 378 2.14 14.29 -10.76
N ALA A 379 2.95 13.91 -9.77
CA ALA A 379 3.40 12.53 -9.64
C ALA A 379 2.24 11.56 -9.40
N THR A 380 1.22 11.89 -8.61
CA THR A 380 0.09 10.96 -8.40
C THR A 380 -0.77 10.68 -9.64
N ILE A 381 -0.61 11.46 -10.72
CA ILE A 381 -1.41 11.38 -11.96
C ILE A 381 -0.57 11.00 -13.19
N GLY A 382 0.64 10.47 -12.96
CA GLY A 382 1.49 9.96 -14.04
C GLY A 382 2.12 11.04 -14.93
N LEU A 383 2.57 12.19 -14.39
CA LEU A 383 3.30 13.17 -15.20
C LEU A 383 4.67 12.60 -15.67
N PRO A 384 5.06 12.77 -16.95
CA PRO A 384 6.39 12.37 -17.42
C PRO A 384 7.53 12.89 -16.54
N GLY A 385 8.49 12.01 -16.25
CA GLY A 385 9.58 12.24 -15.29
C GLY A 385 9.28 11.74 -13.87
N ALA A 386 8.03 11.40 -13.55
CA ALA A 386 7.69 10.67 -12.32
C ALA A 386 7.66 9.16 -12.57
N LEU A 387 8.05 8.36 -11.57
CA LEU A 387 8.01 6.89 -11.66
C LEU A 387 6.61 6.32 -11.96
N THR A 388 5.56 7.00 -11.49
CA THR A 388 4.16 6.64 -11.76
C THR A 388 3.79 6.73 -13.24
N PHE A 389 4.42 7.63 -14.01
CA PHE A 389 4.21 7.68 -15.47
C PHE A 389 4.66 6.37 -16.12
N ILE A 390 5.84 5.86 -15.75
CA ILE A 390 6.37 4.59 -16.27
C ILE A 390 5.45 3.42 -15.88
N GLY A 391 4.92 3.42 -14.65
CA GLY A 391 3.96 2.43 -14.19
C GLY A 391 2.66 2.45 -15.00
N GLU A 392 2.05 3.62 -15.17
CA GLU A 392 0.82 3.80 -15.95
C GLU A 392 1.01 3.52 -17.44
N ASP A 393 2.16 3.86 -18.01
CA ASP A 393 2.48 3.60 -19.42
C ASP A 393 2.61 2.09 -19.69
N LEU A 394 3.29 1.34 -18.81
CA LEU A 394 3.38 -0.12 -18.91
C LEU A 394 2.01 -0.80 -18.72
N LEU A 395 1.20 -0.29 -17.78
CA LEU A 395 -0.18 -0.72 -17.60
C LEU A 395 -0.97 -0.52 -18.90
N LEU A 396 -0.94 0.68 -19.46
CA LEU A 396 -1.65 1.02 -20.68
C LEU A 396 -1.24 0.11 -21.84
N HIS A 397 0.06 -0.05 -22.09
CA HIS A 397 0.55 -0.91 -23.17
C HIS A 397 0.12 -2.36 -22.98
N GLY A 398 0.26 -2.91 -21.77
CA GLY A 398 -0.16 -4.29 -21.50
C GLY A 398 -1.66 -4.49 -21.67
N ILE A 399 -2.48 -3.57 -21.16
CA ILE A 399 -3.94 -3.64 -21.26
C ILE A 399 -4.40 -3.41 -22.69
N LEU A 400 -3.75 -2.52 -23.46
CA LEU A 400 -4.12 -2.23 -24.85
C LEU A 400 -4.04 -3.47 -25.73
N HIS A 401 -3.05 -4.34 -25.51
CA HIS A 401 -2.90 -5.58 -26.27
C HIS A 401 -3.93 -6.66 -25.90
N VAL A 402 -4.43 -6.67 -24.66
CA VAL A 402 -5.37 -7.69 -24.16
C VAL A 402 -6.83 -7.22 -24.29
N HIS A 403 -7.12 -5.98 -23.87
CA HIS A 403 -8.44 -5.36 -23.82
C HIS A 403 -8.39 -3.88 -24.24
N PRO A 404 -8.44 -3.57 -25.56
CA PRO A 404 -8.32 -2.19 -26.05
C PRO A 404 -9.34 -1.21 -25.47
N VAL A 405 -10.58 -1.66 -25.26
CA VAL A 405 -11.64 -0.84 -24.66
C VAL A 405 -11.30 -0.47 -23.22
N PHE A 406 -10.73 -1.39 -22.45
CA PHE A 406 -10.33 -1.14 -21.06
C PHE A 406 -9.18 -0.13 -20.99
N ALA A 407 -8.24 -0.18 -21.94
CA ALA A 407 -7.15 0.79 -22.05
C ALA A 407 -7.68 2.23 -22.27
N VAL A 408 -8.64 2.41 -23.20
CA VAL A 408 -9.25 3.73 -23.46
C VAL A 408 -9.98 4.25 -22.22
N LEU A 409 -10.74 3.40 -21.53
CA LEU A 409 -11.45 3.77 -20.32
C LEU A 409 -10.50 4.09 -19.15
N MET A 410 -9.38 3.36 -19.02
CA MET A 410 -8.32 3.66 -18.06
C MET A 410 -7.75 5.08 -18.28
N LEU A 411 -7.49 5.48 -19.53
CA LEU A 411 -7.04 6.85 -19.83
C LEU A 411 -8.06 7.90 -19.37
N GLY A 412 -9.35 7.62 -19.52
CA GLY A 412 -10.42 8.46 -18.98
C GLY A 412 -10.32 8.61 -17.46
N ALA A 413 -10.09 7.51 -16.73
CA ALA A 413 -9.91 7.56 -15.27
C ALA A 413 -8.69 8.40 -14.87
N THR A 414 -7.53 8.20 -15.52
CA THR A 414 -6.30 8.99 -15.27
C THR A 414 -6.53 10.48 -15.57
N ALA A 415 -7.22 10.81 -16.66
CA ALA A 415 -7.53 12.21 -17.00
C ALA A 415 -8.41 12.89 -15.91
N LEU A 416 -9.44 12.20 -15.41
CA LEU A 416 -10.30 12.71 -14.33
C LEU A 416 -9.53 12.89 -13.01
N ASN A 417 -8.61 11.98 -12.71
CA ASN A 417 -7.68 12.10 -11.57
C ASN A 417 -6.79 13.36 -11.70
N GLY A 418 -6.26 13.61 -12.90
CA GLY A 418 -5.53 14.84 -13.23
C GLY A 418 -6.34 16.11 -12.98
N ILE A 419 -7.54 16.17 -13.54
CA ILE A 419 -8.46 17.31 -13.35
C ILE A 419 -8.72 17.56 -11.85
N THR A 420 -8.90 16.49 -11.07
CA THR A 420 -9.11 16.59 -9.61
C THR A 420 -7.94 17.26 -8.92
N MET A 421 -6.71 16.78 -9.16
CA MET A 421 -5.50 17.32 -8.53
C MET A 421 -5.21 18.78 -8.93
N PHE A 422 -5.40 19.14 -10.21
CA PHE A 422 -5.25 20.52 -10.64
C PHE A 422 -6.32 21.45 -10.06
N ARG A 423 -7.58 20.99 -9.93
CA ARG A 423 -8.64 21.74 -9.24
C ARG A 423 -8.30 21.94 -7.76
N ALA A 424 -7.77 20.91 -7.10
CA ALA A 424 -7.31 20.99 -5.72
C ALA A 424 -6.19 22.02 -5.54
N PHE A 425 -5.19 22.00 -6.44
CA PHE A 425 -4.11 22.98 -6.43
C PHE A 425 -4.64 24.40 -6.62
N LYS A 426 -5.47 24.62 -7.64
CA LYS A 426 -6.05 25.94 -7.94
C LYS A 426 -6.84 26.49 -6.75
N ARG A 427 -7.72 25.70 -6.13
CA ARG A 427 -8.54 26.16 -5.01
C ARG A 427 -7.73 26.38 -3.73
N THR A 428 -6.71 25.56 -3.49
CA THR A 428 -5.92 25.63 -2.25
C THR A 428 -4.89 26.76 -2.30
N PHE A 429 -4.18 26.92 -3.42
CA PHE A 429 -3.00 27.78 -3.49
C PHE A 429 -3.18 29.07 -4.27
N LEU A 430 -4.09 29.10 -5.24
CA LEU A 430 -4.31 30.25 -6.11
C LEU A 430 -5.56 31.05 -5.69
N GLY A 431 -5.80 32.18 -6.35
CA GLY A 431 -6.96 33.03 -6.09
C GLY A 431 -6.85 33.87 -4.82
N PRO A 432 -7.89 34.68 -4.51
CA PRO A 432 -7.92 35.46 -3.29
C PRO A 432 -8.18 34.58 -2.06
N LEU A 433 -7.69 35.03 -0.91
CA LEU A 433 -7.99 34.44 0.38
C LEU A 433 -9.51 34.58 0.68
N PRO A 434 -10.22 33.49 1.06
CA PRO A 434 -11.64 33.57 1.38
C PRO A 434 -11.92 34.55 2.53
N ARG A 435 -13.02 35.31 2.42
CA ARG A 435 -13.46 36.24 3.48
C ARG A 435 -13.80 35.44 4.74
N GLY A 436 -13.13 35.73 5.86
CA GLY A 436 -13.33 35.03 7.12
C GLY A 436 -12.41 33.82 7.35
N ALA A 437 -11.43 33.56 6.45
CA ALA A 437 -10.38 32.57 6.66
C ALA A 437 -9.47 32.99 7.85
N LYS A 438 -9.92 32.66 9.06
CA LYS A 438 -9.15 32.87 10.30
C LYS A 438 -7.85 32.06 10.19
N GLY A 439 -6.70 32.73 10.17
CA GLY A 439 -5.37 32.09 10.17
C GLY A 439 -4.64 32.05 8.83
N ALA A 440 -5.32 32.30 7.69
CA ALA A 440 -4.66 32.25 6.39
C ALA A 440 -3.67 33.42 6.16
N ALA A 441 -3.80 34.51 6.92
CA ALA A 441 -2.85 35.62 6.95
C ALA A 441 -1.53 35.30 7.70
N MET A 442 -1.46 34.21 8.48
CA MET A 442 -0.31 33.84 9.33
C MET A 442 0.19 32.41 9.12
N VAL A 443 -0.07 31.80 7.96
CA VAL A 443 0.35 30.42 7.69
C VAL A 443 1.88 30.32 7.68
N GLU A 444 2.42 29.61 8.67
CA GLU A 444 3.86 29.38 8.79
C GLU A 444 4.39 28.55 7.61
N PRO A 445 5.59 28.86 7.09
CA PRO A 445 6.26 28.00 6.12
C PRO A 445 6.47 26.56 6.61
N LEU A 446 6.81 25.66 5.67
CA LEU A 446 7.22 24.30 6.00
C LEU A 446 8.49 24.31 6.87
N LEU A 447 8.45 23.55 7.95
CA LEU A 447 9.58 23.29 8.84
C LEU A 447 10.67 22.52 8.09
N PHE A 448 11.92 22.61 8.56
CA PHE A 448 13.03 21.90 7.95
C PHE A 448 12.78 20.38 7.83
N ARG A 449 12.26 19.75 8.90
CA ARG A 449 11.94 18.31 8.90
C ARG A 449 10.86 17.92 7.88
N GLU A 450 9.88 18.79 7.65
CA GLU A 450 8.83 18.56 6.65
C GLU A 450 9.41 18.71 5.24
N ARG A 451 10.22 19.75 5.01
CA ARG A 451 10.91 19.97 3.74
C ARG A 451 11.85 18.81 3.40
N ALA A 452 12.63 18.33 4.36
CA ALA A 452 13.57 17.23 4.14
C ALA A 452 12.84 15.94 3.75
N ALA A 453 11.74 15.60 4.44
CA ALA A 453 10.94 14.43 4.12
C ALA A 453 10.20 14.54 2.77
N LEU A 454 9.65 15.71 2.46
CA LEU A 454 8.99 15.93 1.16
C LEU A 454 9.99 15.93 0.00
N LEU A 455 11.17 16.52 0.21
CA LEU A 455 12.24 16.53 -0.79
C LEU A 455 12.78 15.12 -1.03
N SER A 456 12.93 14.29 0.00
CA SER A 456 13.39 12.91 -0.18
C SER A 456 12.38 12.07 -0.96
N LEU A 457 11.08 12.19 -0.66
CA LEU A 457 10.03 11.49 -1.41
C LEU A 457 9.98 11.96 -2.88
N LEU A 458 9.99 13.28 -3.11
CA LEU A 458 10.01 13.84 -4.46
C LEU A 458 11.27 13.42 -5.24
N ALA A 459 12.44 13.44 -4.60
CA ALA A 459 13.68 12.99 -5.21
C ALA A 459 13.60 11.51 -5.59
N LEU A 460 13.05 10.64 -4.74
CA LEU A 460 12.84 9.22 -5.07
C LEU A 460 11.91 9.06 -6.28
N THR A 461 10.79 9.79 -6.31
CA THR A 461 9.86 9.76 -7.44
C THR A 461 10.52 10.15 -8.76
N VAL A 462 11.33 11.21 -8.78
CA VAL A 462 11.98 11.72 -10.00
C VAL A 462 13.18 10.86 -10.40
N THR A 463 14.07 10.53 -9.46
CA THR A 463 15.28 9.75 -9.76
C THR A 463 14.94 8.35 -10.30
N LEU A 464 13.98 7.68 -9.69
CA LEU A 464 13.50 6.39 -10.18
C LEU A 464 12.67 6.54 -11.45
N GLY A 465 11.96 7.66 -11.64
CA GLY A 465 11.22 7.95 -12.87
C GLY A 465 12.11 8.17 -14.09
N VAL A 466 13.26 8.84 -13.90
CA VAL A 466 14.26 9.05 -14.96
C VAL A 466 15.06 7.77 -15.23
N ALA A 467 15.33 6.95 -14.21
CA ALA A 467 16.11 5.73 -14.33
C ALA A 467 15.40 4.50 -13.73
N PRO A 468 14.28 4.02 -14.34
CA PRO A 468 13.48 2.93 -13.78
C PRO A 468 14.08 1.54 -14.00
N SER A 469 15.08 1.41 -14.89
CA SER A 469 15.59 0.12 -15.39
C SER A 469 16.04 -0.84 -14.28
N ARG A 470 16.72 -0.33 -13.25
CA ARG A 470 17.18 -1.16 -12.12
C ARG A 470 16.01 -1.69 -11.29
N LEU A 471 14.98 -0.87 -11.08
CA LEU A 471 13.80 -1.27 -10.33
C LEU A 471 12.94 -2.26 -11.12
N LEU A 472 12.81 -2.05 -12.44
CA LEU A 472 12.14 -2.98 -13.34
C LEU A 472 12.85 -4.34 -13.40
N ALA A 473 14.18 -4.35 -13.56
CA ALA A 473 14.97 -5.58 -13.55
C ALA A 473 14.85 -6.33 -12.21
N LEU A 474 14.74 -5.60 -11.11
CA LEU A 474 14.51 -6.17 -9.79
C LEU A 474 13.11 -6.84 -9.70
N HIS A 475 12.08 -6.31 -10.37
CA HIS A 475 10.73 -6.87 -10.34
C HIS A 475 10.51 -8.00 -11.37
N ALA A 476 11.28 -8.03 -12.47
CA ALA A 476 11.09 -8.95 -13.58
C ALA A 476 11.00 -10.44 -13.20
N PRO A 477 11.84 -11.01 -12.29
CA PRO A 477 11.73 -12.42 -11.92
C PRO A 477 10.39 -12.79 -11.25
N VAL A 478 9.74 -11.82 -10.60
CA VAL A 478 8.42 -12.03 -10.01
C VAL A 478 7.36 -12.09 -11.10
N VAL A 479 7.46 -11.23 -12.11
CA VAL A 479 6.55 -11.20 -13.27
C VAL A 479 6.67 -12.50 -14.07
N GLU A 480 7.89 -12.93 -14.38
CA GLU A 480 8.15 -14.18 -15.10
C GLU A 480 7.58 -15.39 -14.37
N ARG A 481 7.74 -15.46 -13.05
CA ARG A 481 7.17 -16.54 -12.22
C ARG A 481 5.65 -16.55 -12.27
N VAL A 482 5.00 -15.39 -12.17
CA VAL A 482 3.54 -15.27 -12.25
C VAL A 482 3.03 -15.78 -13.60
N LEU A 483 3.67 -15.37 -14.69
CA LEU A 483 3.30 -15.77 -16.04
C LEU A 483 3.55 -17.26 -16.30
N ALA A 484 4.65 -17.82 -15.80
CA ALA A 484 4.96 -19.25 -15.96
C ALA A 484 3.89 -20.14 -15.32
N VAL A 485 3.41 -19.77 -14.13
CA VAL A 485 2.35 -20.50 -13.43
C VAL A 485 1.02 -20.40 -14.19
N ALA A 486 0.66 -19.19 -14.64
CA ALA A 486 -0.59 -18.97 -15.36
C ALA A 486 -0.62 -19.64 -16.74
N GLY A 487 0.50 -19.57 -17.48
CA GLY A 487 0.63 -20.21 -18.80
C GLY A 487 0.58 -21.74 -18.73
N GLY A 488 1.15 -22.34 -17.68
CA GLY A 488 1.08 -23.80 -17.46
C GLY A 488 -0.35 -24.32 -17.28
N ALA A 489 -1.23 -23.52 -16.66
CA ALA A 489 -2.64 -23.88 -16.46
C ALA A 489 -3.42 -23.92 -17.79
N THR A 490 -3.19 -22.93 -18.67
CA THR A 490 -3.86 -22.86 -19.98
C THR A 490 -3.49 -24.01 -20.92
N ALA A 491 -2.28 -24.57 -20.79
CA ALA A 491 -1.83 -25.68 -21.62
C ALA A 491 -2.45 -27.04 -21.21
N HIS A 492 -2.79 -27.23 -19.94
CA HIS A 492 -3.44 -28.46 -19.46
C HIS A 492 -4.95 -28.47 -19.76
N GLY A 493 -5.63 -27.32 -19.74
CA GLY A 493 -7.06 -27.22 -20.07
C GLY A 493 -7.41 -27.38 -21.57
N HIS A 494 -6.43 -27.56 -22.45
CA HIS A 494 -6.62 -27.90 -23.87
C HIS A 494 -6.25 -29.35 -24.19
N ALA A 495 -5.78 -30.12 -23.20
CA ALA A 495 -5.37 -31.52 -23.35
C ALA A 495 -6.38 -32.51 -22.75
N GLU A 496 -7.45 -32.01 -22.12
CA GLU A 496 -8.68 -32.73 -21.75
C GLU A 496 -9.82 -32.29 -22.67
#